data_AF-A0A851NG11-F1
#
_entry.id   AF-A0A851NG11-F1
#
_cell.length_a   1.000
_cell.length_b   1.000
_cell.length_c   1.000
_cell.angle_alpha   90.00
_cell.angle_beta   90.00
_cell.angle_gamma   90.00
#
_symmetry.space_group_name_H-M   'P 1'
#
loop_
_entity.id
_entity.type
_entity.pdbx_description
1 polymer ?
#
loop_
_entity_poly.entity_id
_entity_poly.type
_entity_poly.pdbx_seq_one_letter_code
_entity_poly.pdbx_strand_id
1 'polypeptide(L)'
;QDPDEEEPNIRVVLEHRFYKEKSKSVKQMCDKCSTIIWGLIQTWYTCTGCYYRCHSKCLPLVTKPCVRSKVSHQAEYQLSICPESGLDSQDYRCAECRAPIALRGVPSEARQCDYTGLYYCSSCHWNDLAVVPARAIHNWDFEPRKVSRCSMRYLALMVSRPVLKLREINPLLFNYVEELVEIR
;
A
#
# COMPACT_ATOMS: atom_id res chain seq x y z
N GLN A 1 -29.31 25.72 -12.37
CA GLN A 1 -28.26 24.95 -13.04
C GLN A 1 -26.99 25.71 -12.75
N ASP A 2 -26.22 25.28 -11.75
CA ASP A 2 -25.05 26.04 -11.27
C ASP A 2 -23.91 25.95 -12.30
N PRO A 3 -23.26 27.07 -12.68
CA PRO A 3 -22.35 27.11 -13.83
C PRO A 3 -20.86 26.86 -13.50
N ASP A 4 -20.50 26.54 -12.25
CA ASP A 4 -19.10 26.49 -11.81
C ASP A 4 -18.72 25.21 -11.06
N GLU A 5 -19.05 24.03 -11.60
CA GLU A 5 -18.21 22.86 -11.33
C GLU A 5 -16.98 22.95 -12.25
N GLU A 6 -16.06 23.88 -11.95
CA GLU A 6 -14.70 23.82 -12.48
C GLU A 6 -14.17 22.41 -12.19
N GLU A 7 -13.99 21.59 -13.24
CA GLU A 7 -13.37 20.28 -13.09
C GLU A 7 -12.11 20.46 -12.22
N PRO A 8 -12.02 19.76 -11.07
CA PRO A 8 -10.90 19.99 -10.15
C PRO A 8 -9.63 19.72 -10.94
N ASN A 9 -8.75 20.71 -11.08
CA ASN A 9 -7.52 20.63 -11.90
C ASN A 9 -6.73 19.34 -11.58
N ILE A 10 -7.03 18.26 -12.31
CA ILE A 10 -6.48 16.92 -12.05
C ILE A 10 -5.10 16.87 -12.69
N ARG A 11 -4.09 16.61 -11.88
CA ARG A 11 -2.72 16.40 -12.35
C ARG A 11 -2.42 14.91 -12.42
N VAL A 12 -1.96 14.44 -13.57
CA VAL A 12 -1.57 13.04 -13.76
C VAL A 12 -0.06 12.89 -13.63
N VAL A 13 0.41 12.06 -12.69
CA VAL A 13 1.84 11.77 -12.48
C VAL A 13 1.99 10.29 -12.16
N LEU A 14 2.74 9.53 -12.97
CA LEU A 14 2.90 8.07 -12.80
C LEU A 14 1.57 7.35 -12.54
N GLU A 15 0.56 7.68 -13.37
CA GLU A 15 -0.81 7.15 -13.32
C GLU A 15 -1.62 7.50 -12.06
N HIS A 16 -1.07 8.30 -11.15
CA HIS A 16 -1.87 8.92 -10.09
C HIS A 16 -2.69 10.05 -10.70
N ARG A 17 -3.97 10.13 -10.31
CA ARG A 17 -4.85 11.25 -10.65
C ARG A 17 -4.97 12.14 -9.41
N PHE A 18 -4.15 13.18 -9.34
CA PHE A 18 -4.05 14.06 -8.18
C PHE A 18 -5.01 15.23 -8.26
N TYR A 19 -5.83 15.43 -7.24
CA TYR A 19 -6.54 16.69 -7.02
C TYR A 19 -5.83 17.52 -5.95
N LYS A 20 -5.91 18.85 -6.06
CA LYS A 20 -5.33 19.77 -5.08
C LYS A 20 -6.29 19.94 -3.91
N GLU A 21 -5.80 19.72 -2.70
CA GLU A 21 -6.58 19.80 -1.47
C GLU A 21 -6.26 21.11 -0.72
N LYS A 22 -7.32 21.80 -0.29
CA LYS A 22 -7.28 23.05 0.46
C LYS A 22 -8.07 22.86 1.76
N SER A 23 -7.53 22.14 2.74
CA SER A 23 -8.20 21.94 4.03
C SER A 23 -7.46 22.64 5.17
N LYS A 24 -8.20 23.44 5.95
CA LYS A 24 -7.68 24.29 7.03
C LYS A 24 -7.57 23.58 8.39
N SER A 25 -7.76 22.27 8.50
CA SER A 25 -7.90 21.63 9.82
C SER A 25 -7.11 20.34 10.02
N VAL A 26 -6.44 19.80 9.00
CA VAL A 26 -5.89 18.44 9.08
C VAL A 26 -4.36 18.40 8.97
N LYS A 27 -3.73 17.64 9.87
CA LYS A 27 -2.33 17.21 9.74
C LYS A 27 -2.30 15.91 8.94
N GLN A 28 -1.76 15.96 7.73
CA GLN A 28 -1.57 14.77 6.89
C GLN A 28 -0.08 14.44 6.84
N MET A 29 0.29 13.18 6.58
CA MET A 29 1.68 12.82 6.35
C MET A 29 1.93 12.69 4.84
N CYS A 30 3.02 13.26 4.35
CA CYS A 30 3.41 13.16 2.94
C CYS A 30 4.04 11.80 2.65
N ASP A 31 3.49 11.08 1.67
CA ASP A 31 4.00 9.78 1.21
C ASP A 31 5.33 9.85 0.45
N LYS A 32 5.74 11.05 0.01
CA LYS A 32 7.01 11.23 -0.72
C LYS A 32 8.19 11.49 0.21
N CYS A 33 8.05 12.41 1.15
CA CYS A 33 9.14 12.83 2.03
C CYS A 33 8.97 12.38 3.49
N SER A 34 7.84 11.73 3.81
CA SER A 34 7.52 11.25 5.17
C SER A 34 7.51 12.36 6.23
N THR A 35 7.21 13.60 5.84
CA THR A 35 7.03 14.72 6.77
C THR A 35 5.59 15.22 6.76
N ILE A 36 5.23 15.92 7.84
CA ILE A 36 3.89 16.45 8.05
C ILE A 36 3.56 17.52 7.00
N ILE A 37 2.37 17.40 6.44
CA ILE A 37 1.65 18.42 5.67
C ILE A 37 0.78 19.18 6.67
N TRP A 38 1.08 20.46 6.84
CA TRP A 38 0.35 21.34 7.76
C TRP A 38 -0.80 22.01 7.01
N GLY A 39 -1.99 21.40 6.99
CA GLY A 39 -3.08 21.87 6.13
C GLY A 39 -3.53 23.32 6.35
N LEU A 40 -3.34 23.85 7.56
CA LEU A 40 -3.56 25.26 7.89
C LEU A 40 -2.76 26.25 7.01
N ILE A 41 -1.57 25.85 6.57
CA ILE A 41 -0.60 26.73 5.89
C ILE A 41 -0.11 26.17 4.55
N GLN A 42 -0.31 24.88 4.28
CA GLN A 42 0.18 24.19 3.11
C GLN A 42 -0.98 23.59 2.32
N THR A 43 -0.90 23.70 1.00
CA THR A 43 -1.72 22.89 0.08
C THR A 43 -0.98 21.63 -0.31
N TRP A 44 -1.73 20.56 -0.56
CA TRP A 44 -1.18 19.27 -0.97
C TRP A 44 -2.02 18.64 -2.08
N TYR A 45 -1.52 17.51 -2.58
CA TYR A 45 -2.19 16.73 -3.59
C TYR A 45 -2.53 15.35 -3.05
N THR A 46 -3.73 14.88 -3.35
CA THR A 46 -4.21 13.55 -2.99
C THR A 46 -4.62 12.81 -4.26
N CYS A 47 -4.11 11.58 -4.45
CA CYS A 47 -4.50 10.73 -5.56
C CYS A 47 -5.91 10.18 -5.30
N THR A 48 -6.83 10.35 -6.25
CA THR A 48 -8.21 9.88 -6.15
C THR A 48 -8.33 8.35 -6.12
N GLY A 49 -7.34 7.63 -6.67
CA GLY A 49 -7.39 6.18 -6.81
C GLY A 49 -6.81 5.42 -5.62
N CYS A 50 -5.62 5.80 -5.16
CA CYS A 50 -4.89 5.07 -4.11
C CYS A 50 -4.62 5.90 -2.85
N TYR A 51 -5.16 7.11 -2.75
CA TYR A 51 -4.99 8.01 -1.61
C TYR A 51 -3.53 8.32 -1.27
N TYR A 52 -2.63 8.30 -2.27
CA TYR A 52 -1.28 8.83 -2.13
C TYR A 52 -1.35 10.33 -1.89
N ARG A 53 -0.71 10.84 -0.84
CA ARG A 53 -0.72 12.25 -0.46
C ARG A 53 0.69 12.82 -0.55
N CYS A 54 0.86 13.97 -1.15
CA CYS A 54 2.15 14.65 -1.15
C CYS A 54 2.05 16.16 -1.10
N HIS A 55 3.03 16.82 -0.48
CA HIS A 55 3.14 18.28 -0.55
C HIS A 55 3.15 18.75 -2.00
N SER A 56 2.69 19.98 -2.23
CA SER A 56 2.80 20.61 -3.55
C SER A 56 4.23 20.58 -4.12
N LYS A 57 5.25 20.82 -3.28
CA LYS A 57 6.68 20.73 -3.67
C LYS A 57 7.18 19.31 -3.93
N CYS A 58 6.50 18.29 -3.40
CA CYS A 58 6.87 16.89 -3.54
C CYS A 58 6.23 16.24 -4.77
N LEU A 59 5.19 16.84 -5.35
CA LEU A 59 4.51 16.34 -6.55
C LEU A 59 5.47 16.01 -7.72
N PRO A 60 6.38 16.91 -8.15
CA PRO A 60 7.31 16.59 -9.23
C PRO A 60 8.38 15.56 -8.83
N LEU A 61 8.49 15.22 -7.54
CA LEU A 61 9.45 14.25 -7.02
C LEU A 61 8.82 12.87 -6.84
N VAL A 62 7.53 12.67 -7.12
CA VAL A 62 6.88 11.36 -6.98
C VAL A 62 7.54 10.36 -7.91
N THR A 63 8.05 9.26 -7.34
CA THR A 63 8.76 8.19 -8.06
C THR A 63 8.01 6.86 -8.04
N LYS A 64 6.89 6.78 -7.31
CA LYS A 64 6.15 5.54 -7.08
C LYS A 64 4.91 5.52 -7.98
N PRO A 65 4.73 4.53 -8.86
CA PRO A 65 3.52 4.41 -9.69
C PRO A 65 2.26 4.18 -8.85
N CYS A 66 1.11 4.53 -9.41
CA CYS A 66 -0.18 4.43 -8.73
C CYS A 66 -0.58 2.98 -8.44
N VAL A 67 -0.85 2.69 -7.16
CA VAL A 67 -1.28 1.35 -6.72
C VAL A 67 -2.64 0.98 -7.33
N ARG A 68 -3.55 1.94 -7.48
CA ARG A 68 -4.86 1.71 -8.11
C ARG A 68 -4.72 1.30 -9.58
N SER A 69 -3.76 1.89 -10.29
CA SER A 69 -3.49 1.51 -11.67
C SER A 69 -2.92 0.10 -11.75
N LYS A 70 -1.95 -0.25 -10.89
CA LYS A 70 -1.44 -1.63 -10.77
C LYS A 70 -2.54 -2.66 -10.56
N VAL A 71 -3.44 -2.43 -9.59
CA VAL A 71 -4.60 -3.32 -9.33
C VAL A 71 -5.52 -3.43 -10.54
N SER A 72 -5.65 -2.38 -11.35
CA SER A 72 -6.50 -2.39 -12.53
C SER A 72 -5.90 -3.23 -13.67
N HIS A 73 -4.57 -3.28 -13.78
CA HIS A 73 -3.86 -4.07 -14.79
C HIS A 73 -3.59 -5.51 -14.36
N GLN A 74 -3.26 -5.73 -13.08
CA GLN A 74 -2.91 -7.03 -12.52
C GLN A 74 -3.47 -7.14 -11.10
N ALA A 75 -4.63 -7.80 -10.99
CA ALA A 75 -5.32 -8.04 -9.74
C ALA A 75 -5.01 -9.44 -9.21
N GLU A 76 -3.79 -9.64 -8.69
CA GLU A 76 -3.34 -10.93 -8.17
C GLU A 76 -2.82 -10.82 -6.73
N TYR A 77 -3.00 -11.88 -5.95
CA TYR A 77 -2.48 -11.94 -4.59
C TYR A 77 -1.17 -12.73 -4.52
N GLN A 78 -0.26 -12.29 -3.65
CA GLN A 78 0.82 -13.13 -3.14
C GLN A 78 0.24 -14.15 -2.16
N LEU A 79 0.32 -15.44 -2.49
CA LEU A 79 -0.31 -16.53 -1.75
C LEU A 79 0.68 -17.33 -0.90
N SER A 80 1.98 -17.05 -0.96
CA SER A 80 2.96 -17.53 0.01
C SER A 80 2.94 -16.63 1.25
N ILE A 81 2.96 -17.25 2.43
CA ILE A 81 3.05 -16.51 3.69
C ILE A 81 4.47 -15.94 3.80
N CYS A 82 4.58 -14.61 3.81
CA CYS A 82 5.83 -13.86 3.95
C CYS A 82 7.00 -14.49 3.16
N PRO A 83 7.02 -14.37 1.81
CA PRO A 83 8.04 -15.00 0.97
C PRO A 83 9.39 -14.26 1.08
N GLU A 84 10.00 -14.35 2.25
CA GLU A 84 11.28 -13.70 2.59
C GLU A 84 12.43 -14.30 1.77
N SER A 85 13.21 -13.42 1.14
CA SER A 85 14.43 -13.78 0.40
C SER A 85 15.73 -13.26 1.04
N GLY A 86 15.64 -12.59 2.19
CA GLY A 86 16.77 -11.92 2.84
C GLY A 86 17.05 -10.50 2.33
N LEU A 87 17.74 -9.69 3.15
CA LEU A 87 18.06 -8.30 2.82
C LEU A 87 19.17 -8.16 1.78
N ASP A 88 20.11 -9.10 1.76
CA ASP A 88 21.20 -9.25 0.80
C ASP A 88 20.69 -9.44 -0.63
N SER A 89 19.58 -10.18 -0.81
CA SER A 89 18.92 -10.35 -2.13
C SER A 89 18.42 -9.03 -2.76
N GLN A 90 18.33 -7.96 -1.96
CA GLN A 90 17.94 -6.62 -2.41
C GLN A 90 19.12 -5.63 -2.41
N ASP A 91 20.35 -6.12 -2.32
CA ASP A 91 21.59 -5.34 -2.22
C ASP A 91 21.60 -4.39 -1.01
N TYR A 92 20.98 -4.78 0.11
CA TYR A 92 20.83 -3.91 1.29
C TYR A 92 20.15 -2.57 0.95
N ARG A 93 19.17 -2.61 0.05
CA ARG A 93 18.40 -1.44 -0.38
C ARG A 93 16.91 -1.67 -0.23
N CYS A 94 16.20 -0.59 0.09
CA CYS A 94 14.75 -0.61 0.17
C CYS A 94 14.14 -1.08 -1.16
N ALA A 95 13.21 -2.05 -1.10
CA ALA A 95 12.49 -2.57 -2.25
C ALA A 95 11.76 -1.49 -3.08
N GLU A 96 11.41 -0.36 -2.48
CA GLU A 96 10.62 0.67 -3.16
C GLU A 96 11.46 1.88 -3.60
N CYS A 97 12.22 2.51 -2.70
CA CYS A 97 13.00 3.71 -3.04
C CYS A 97 14.48 3.46 -3.30
N ARG A 98 14.95 2.21 -3.15
CA ARG A 98 16.37 1.79 -3.28
C ARG A 98 17.36 2.51 -2.36
N ALA A 99 16.87 3.27 -1.38
CA ALA A 99 17.72 3.86 -0.34
C ALA A 99 18.46 2.75 0.43
N PRO A 100 19.73 2.95 0.79
CA PRO A 100 20.47 1.98 1.62
C PRO A 100 19.76 1.76 2.96
N ILE A 101 19.66 0.50 3.37
CA ILE A 101 19.07 0.06 4.63
C ILE A 101 19.92 -1.05 5.23
N ALA A 102 19.88 -1.20 6.54
CA ALA A 102 20.63 -2.22 7.26
C ALA A 102 19.70 -3.05 8.16
N LEU A 103 20.09 -4.28 8.48
CA LEU A 103 19.36 -5.12 9.44
C LEU A 103 19.23 -4.44 10.80
N ARG A 104 20.26 -3.73 11.25
CA ARG A 104 20.26 -2.91 12.47
C ARG A 104 21.17 -1.69 12.28
N GLY A 105 20.82 -0.57 12.89
CA GLY A 105 21.67 0.62 12.94
C GLY A 105 21.44 1.66 11.83
N VAL A 106 22.49 2.44 11.56
CA VAL A 106 22.51 3.62 10.66
C VAL A 106 22.96 3.15 9.27
N PRO A 107 22.38 3.63 8.14
CA PRO A 107 21.56 4.84 7.98
C PRO A 107 20.06 4.69 8.26
N SER A 108 19.46 3.51 8.01
CA SER A 108 18.06 3.23 8.32
C SER A 108 17.89 1.74 8.57
N GLU A 109 17.32 1.39 9.72
CA GLU A 109 16.93 0.02 10.01
C GLU A 109 15.83 -0.45 9.03
N ALA A 110 16.02 -1.66 8.51
CA ALA A 110 15.13 -2.29 7.55
C ALA A 110 13.84 -2.77 8.24
N ARG A 111 12.71 -2.59 7.57
CA ARG A 111 11.39 -3.10 7.99
C ARG A 111 10.89 -4.10 6.96
N GLN A 112 10.57 -5.31 7.42
CA GLN A 112 10.02 -6.35 6.57
C GLN A 112 8.51 -6.19 6.41
N CYS A 113 8.02 -6.32 5.17
CA CYS A 113 6.60 -6.35 4.86
C CYS A 113 6.09 -7.79 4.85
N ASP A 114 5.16 -8.15 5.73
CA ASP A 114 4.65 -9.52 5.84
C ASP A 114 3.97 -10.03 4.55
N TYR A 115 3.33 -9.14 3.78
CA TYR A 115 2.68 -9.50 2.51
C TYR A 115 3.67 -9.86 1.39
N THR A 116 4.79 -9.14 1.26
CA THR A 116 5.72 -9.30 0.13
C THR A 116 7.00 -10.02 0.49
N GLY A 117 7.32 -10.19 1.78
CA GLY A 117 8.60 -10.72 2.27
C GLY A 117 9.79 -9.76 2.08
N LEU A 118 9.59 -8.64 1.39
CA LEU A 118 10.65 -7.68 1.05
C LEU A 118 10.92 -6.68 2.18
N TYR A 119 12.04 -5.97 2.07
CA TYR A 119 12.53 -5.05 3.09
C TYR A 119 12.49 -3.59 2.62
N TYR A 120 12.13 -2.70 3.54
CA TYR A 120 11.84 -1.30 3.25
C TYR A 120 12.48 -0.37 4.27
N CYS A 121 12.76 0.87 3.87
CA CYS A 121 13.14 1.92 4.82
C CYS A 121 11.91 2.42 5.59
N SER A 122 12.16 3.17 6.67
CA SER A 122 11.10 3.77 7.50
C SER A 122 10.17 4.72 6.74
N SER A 123 10.63 5.33 5.65
CA SER A 123 9.82 6.19 4.77
C SER A 123 8.89 5.44 3.82
N CYS A 124 9.16 4.17 3.53
CA CYS A 124 8.32 3.35 2.64
C CYS A 124 7.43 2.35 3.39
N HIS A 125 7.81 2.03 4.63
CA HIS A 125 7.09 1.10 5.47
C HIS A 125 6.80 1.72 6.83
N TRP A 126 5.58 2.20 7.03
CA TRP A 126 5.20 2.95 8.24
C TRP A 126 4.66 2.04 9.36
N ASN A 127 4.86 0.72 9.22
CA ASN A 127 4.23 -0.30 10.05
C ASN A 127 2.70 -0.27 9.94
N ASP A 128 2.21 0.01 8.73
CA ASP A 128 0.79 -0.11 8.42
C ASP A 128 0.32 -1.54 8.67
N LEU A 129 -0.92 -1.68 9.14
CA LEU A 129 -1.50 -2.99 9.45
C LEU A 129 -2.50 -3.38 8.36
N ALA A 130 -2.42 -4.63 7.91
CA ALA A 130 -3.39 -5.23 7.01
C ALA A 130 -3.49 -6.74 7.25
N VAL A 131 -4.64 -7.33 6.95
CA VAL A 131 -4.78 -8.79 6.87
C VAL A 131 -4.03 -9.29 5.64
N VAL A 132 -3.20 -10.32 5.82
CA VAL A 132 -2.39 -10.90 4.75
C VAL A 132 -3.12 -12.10 4.13
N PRO A 133 -3.51 -12.03 2.85
CA PRO A 133 -4.37 -13.05 2.22
C PRO A 133 -3.82 -14.48 2.34
N ALA A 134 -2.50 -14.66 2.17
CA ALA A 134 -1.88 -15.97 2.34
C ALA A 134 -2.12 -16.58 3.73
N ARG A 135 -2.08 -15.78 4.80
CA ARG A 135 -2.34 -16.25 6.17
C ARG A 135 -3.81 -16.57 6.41
N ALA A 136 -4.70 -15.71 5.91
CA ALA A 136 -6.13 -15.95 5.99
C ALA A 136 -6.54 -17.24 5.25
N ILE A 137 -5.96 -17.48 4.08
CA ILE A 137 -6.29 -18.65 3.25
C ILE A 137 -5.70 -19.94 3.81
N HIS A 138 -4.43 -19.94 4.21
CA HIS A 138 -3.75 -21.17 4.62
C HIS A 138 -3.98 -21.52 6.09
N ASN A 139 -4.14 -20.52 6.94
CA ASN A 139 -4.17 -20.70 8.40
C ASN A 139 -5.46 -20.19 9.05
N TRP A 140 -6.42 -19.68 8.28
CA TRP A 140 -7.60 -18.97 8.82
C TRP A 140 -7.23 -17.84 9.80
N ASP A 141 -6.08 -17.20 9.55
CA ASP A 141 -5.49 -16.17 10.40
C ASP A 141 -5.76 -14.78 9.83
N PHE A 142 -6.66 -14.05 10.50
CA PHE A 142 -7.06 -12.68 10.14
C PHE A 142 -6.39 -11.61 11.02
N GLU A 143 -5.45 -11.98 11.89
CA GLU A 143 -4.76 -11.00 12.71
C GLU A 143 -3.91 -10.07 11.81
N PRO A 144 -4.03 -8.74 11.92
CA PRO A 144 -3.29 -7.84 11.07
C PRO A 144 -1.77 -7.99 11.20
N ARG A 145 -1.05 -7.81 10.09
CA ARG A 145 0.41 -7.85 10.04
C ARG A 145 0.96 -6.52 9.54
N LYS A 146 2.20 -6.24 9.93
CA LYS A 146 2.93 -5.06 9.47
C LYS A 146 3.28 -5.23 7.99
N VAL A 147 2.86 -4.26 7.17
CA VAL A 147 3.08 -4.26 5.74
C VAL A 147 3.57 -2.89 5.26
N SER A 148 4.20 -2.86 4.08
CA SER A 148 4.62 -1.62 3.43
C SER A 148 3.40 -0.74 3.13
N ARG A 149 3.60 0.56 3.02
CA ARG A 149 2.50 1.49 2.72
C ARG A 149 1.85 1.21 1.35
N CYS A 150 2.66 0.80 0.38
CA CYS A 150 2.16 0.36 -0.92
C CYS A 150 1.34 -0.92 -0.80
N SER A 151 1.82 -1.91 -0.02
CA SER A 151 1.13 -3.18 0.20
C SER A 151 -0.21 -2.99 0.91
N MET A 152 -0.29 -2.16 1.96
CA MET A 152 -1.55 -1.84 2.64
C MET A 152 -2.58 -1.29 1.65
N ARG A 153 -2.20 -0.30 0.83
CA ARG A 153 -3.09 0.29 -0.18
C ARG A 153 -3.52 -0.74 -1.22
N TYR A 154 -2.59 -1.60 -1.65
CA TYR A 154 -2.88 -2.65 -2.61
C TYR A 154 -3.92 -3.63 -2.05
N LEU A 155 -3.69 -4.14 -0.84
CA LEU A 155 -4.60 -5.06 -0.14
C LEU A 155 -5.99 -4.44 0.07
N ALA A 156 -6.04 -3.17 0.48
CA ALA A 156 -7.31 -2.44 0.65
C ALA A 156 -8.10 -2.31 -0.67
N LEU A 157 -7.42 -2.15 -1.80
CA LEU A 157 -8.06 -2.09 -3.12
C LEU A 157 -8.47 -3.48 -3.62
N MET A 158 -7.69 -4.50 -3.30
CA MET A 158 -7.90 -5.87 -3.72
C MET A 158 -9.06 -6.57 -3.00
N VAL A 159 -9.40 -6.19 -1.76
CA VAL A 159 -10.45 -6.86 -0.96
C VAL A 159 -11.80 -6.99 -1.67
N SER A 160 -12.11 -6.05 -2.58
CA SER A 160 -13.35 -6.04 -3.37
C SER A 160 -13.22 -6.73 -4.75
N ARG A 161 -12.11 -7.44 -5.01
CA ARG A 161 -11.83 -8.12 -6.27
C ARG A 161 -12.09 -9.62 -6.10
N PRO A 162 -13.00 -10.24 -6.87
CA PRO A 162 -13.33 -11.66 -6.78
C PRO A 162 -12.29 -12.52 -7.52
N VAL A 163 -11.02 -12.43 -7.11
CA VAL A 163 -9.89 -13.11 -7.79
C VAL A 163 -9.43 -14.37 -7.06
N LEU A 164 -9.94 -14.63 -5.85
CA LEU A 164 -9.59 -15.79 -5.04
C LEU A 164 -10.56 -16.94 -5.28
N LYS A 165 -10.02 -18.04 -5.79
CA LYS A 165 -10.76 -19.30 -5.92
C LYS A 165 -10.39 -20.23 -4.76
N LEU A 166 -10.98 -20.00 -3.59
CA LEU A 166 -10.60 -20.67 -2.34
C LEU A 166 -10.59 -22.21 -2.44
N ARG A 167 -11.54 -22.81 -3.17
CA ARG A 167 -11.58 -24.27 -3.38
C ARG A 167 -10.39 -24.82 -4.14
N GLU A 168 -9.87 -24.06 -5.10
CA GLU A 168 -8.69 -24.44 -5.87
C GLU A 168 -7.42 -24.22 -5.03
N ILE A 169 -7.39 -23.16 -4.22
CA ILE A 169 -6.20 -22.75 -3.45
C ILE A 169 -6.03 -23.58 -2.17
N ASN A 170 -7.08 -23.75 -1.38
CA ASN A 170 -7.07 -24.51 -0.13
C ASN A 170 -8.42 -25.26 0.05
N PRO A 171 -8.60 -26.42 -0.63
CA PRO A 171 -9.83 -27.20 -0.51
C PRO A 171 -10.08 -27.72 0.90
N LEU A 172 -9.02 -27.94 1.68
CA LEU A 172 -9.13 -28.46 3.05
C LEU A 172 -9.81 -27.47 3.99
N LEU A 173 -9.72 -26.16 3.72
CA LEU A 173 -10.31 -25.12 4.55
C LEU A 173 -11.82 -25.32 4.76
N PHE A 174 -12.53 -25.77 3.73
CA PHE A 174 -13.98 -26.05 3.79
C PHE A 174 -14.33 -27.23 4.71
N ASN A 175 -13.37 -28.07 5.07
CA ASN A 175 -13.61 -29.17 6.01
C ASN A 175 -13.42 -28.76 7.47
N TYR A 176 -12.71 -27.65 7.72
CA TYR A 176 -12.30 -27.23 9.06
C TYR A 176 -12.96 -25.92 9.51
N VAL A 177 -13.63 -25.21 8.60
CA VAL A 177 -14.29 -23.92 8.88
C VAL A 177 -15.77 -24.07 8.56
N GLU A 178 -16.59 -24.13 9.60
CA GLU A 178 -18.04 -24.35 9.48
C GLU A 178 -18.73 -23.23 8.68
N GLU A 179 -18.31 -21.98 8.88
CA GLU A 179 -18.89 -20.82 8.19
C GLU A 179 -18.67 -20.85 6.67
N LEU A 180 -17.65 -21.56 6.18
CA LEU A 180 -17.43 -21.74 4.74
C LEU A 180 -18.25 -22.89 4.14
N VAL A 181 -18.74 -23.82 4.96
CA VAL A 181 -19.61 -24.92 4.53
C VAL A 181 -20.98 -24.38 4.10
N GLU A 182 -21.47 -23.34 4.76
CA GLU A 182 -22.77 -22.72 4.49
C GLU A 182 -22.80 -21.91 3.17
N ILE A 183 -21.63 -21.48 2.69
CA ILE A 183 -21.47 -20.65 1.48
C ILE A 183 -21.08 -21.54 0.27
N ARG A 184 -21.36 -22.85 0.33
CA ARG A 184 -20.96 -23.82 -0.69
C ARG A 184 -21.81 -23.75 -1.97
#